data_AF-A0A966X524-F1
#
_entry.id   AF-A0A966X524-F1
#
_cell.length_a   1.000
_cell.length_b   1.000
_cell.length_c   1.000
_cell.angle_alpha   90.00
_cell.angle_beta   90.00
_cell.angle_gamma   90.00
#
_symmetry.space_group_name_H-M   'P 1'
#
loop_
_entity.id
_entity.type
_entity.pdbx_description
1 polymer ?
#
loop_
_entity_poly.entity_id
_entity_poly.type
_entity_poly.pdbx_seq_one_letter_code
_entity_poly.pdbx_strand_id
1 'polypeptide(L)'
;MRRYLIIFLAVIFSVILFFLTKYLLQRMTVNNSVFFASLTSVVGFCIFLLFGFLYLESNAFDPTYSYSPPSIIDGKVKDGSFSK
;
A
#
# COMPACT_ATOMS: atom_id res chain seq x y z
N MET A 1 -9.98 4.63 -5.97
CA MET A 1 -9.76 3.69 -7.10
C MET A 1 -8.27 3.32 -7.29
N ARG A 2 -7.35 4.29 -7.39
CA ARG A 2 -5.91 4.03 -7.62
C ARG A 2 -5.25 3.08 -6.61
N ARG A 3 -5.56 3.23 -5.31
CA ARG A 3 -5.06 2.35 -4.23
C ARG A 3 -5.48 0.89 -4.42
N TYR A 4 -6.73 0.63 -4.80
CA TYR A 4 -7.23 -0.72 -5.07
C TYR A 4 -6.56 -1.36 -6.29
N LEU A 5 -6.23 -0.55 -7.31
CA LEU A 5 -5.48 -1.00 -8.49
C LEU A 5 -4.06 -1.44 -8.11
N ILE A 6 -3.37 -0.68 -7.26
CA ILE A 6 -2.03 -1.03 -6.75
C ILE A 6 -2.07 -2.38 -6.01
N ILE A 7 -3.05 -2.56 -5.12
CA ILE A 7 -3.24 -3.81 -4.38
C ILE A 7 -3.52 -4.96 -5.34
N PHE A 8 -4.41 -4.77 -6.31
CA PHE A 8 -4.73 -5.78 -7.32
C PHE A 8 -3.49 -6.20 -8.13
N LEU A 9 -2.68 -5.23 -8.56
CA LEU A 9 -1.46 -5.49 -9.32
C LEU A 9 -0.40 -6.21 -8.48
N ALA A 10 -0.30 -5.87 -7.19
CA ALA A 10 0.59 -6.54 -6.24
C ALA A 10 0.23 -8.02 -6.07
N VAL A 11 -1.07 -8.33 -6.00
CA VAL A 11 -1.54 -9.73 -5.91
C VAL A 11 -1.16 -10.51 -7.17
N ILE A 12 -1.44 -9.97 -8.36
CA ILE A 12 -1.06 -10.63 -9.63
C ILE A 12 0.45 -10.84 -9.70
N PHE A 13 1.23 -9.81 -9.36
CA PHE A 13 2.69 -9.89 -9.33
C PHE A 13 3.19 -10.99 -8.39
N SER A 14 2.63 -11.10 -7.19
CA SER A 14 2.99 -12.14 -6.22
C SER A 14 2.72 -13.55 -6.74
N VAL A 15 1.58 -13.76 -7.40
CA VAL A 15 1.23 -15.05 -8.02
C VAL A 15 2.23 -15.42 -9.12
N ILE A 16 2.54 -14.47 -10.02
CA ILE A 16 3.52 -14.69 -11.09
C ILE A 16 4.91 -15.01 -10.50
N LEU A 17 5.33 -14.23 -9.50
CA LEU A 17 6.62 -14.40 -8.84
C LEU A 17 6.74 -15.76 -8.15
N PHE A 18 5.66 -16.27 -7.55
CA PHE A 18 5.60 -17.62 -6.97
C PHE A 18 5.85 -18.70 -8.03
N PHE A 19 5.14 -18.67 -9.15
CA PHE A 19 5.33 -19.68 -10.20
C PHE A 19 6.73 -19.60 -10.82
N LEU A 20 7.24 -18.40 -11.06
CA LEU A 20 8.57 -18.18 -11.62
C LEU A 20 9.67 -18.71 -10.69
N THR A 21 9.61 -18.36 -9.40
CA THR A 21 10.59 -18.82 -8.41
C THR A 21 10.51 -20.33 -8.20
N LYS A 22 9.30 -20.89 -8.09
CA LYS A 22 9.11 -22.35 -8.02
C LYS A 22 9.74 -23.06 -9.22
N TYR A 23 9.49 -22.56 -10.43
CA TYR A 23 10.03 -23.14 -11.67
C TYR A 23 11.57 -23.12 -11.68
N LEU A 24 12.18 -21.98 -11.31
CA LEU A 24 13.64 -21.86 -11.22
C LEU A 24 14.22 -22.81 -10.17
N LEU A 25 13.65 -22.85 -8.96
CA LEU A 25 14.15 -23.69 -7.88
C LEU A 25 14.01 -25.19 -8.18
N GLN A 26 12.93 -25.59 -8.85
CA GLN A 26 12.77 -26.96 -9.34
C GLN A 26 13.85 -27.32 -10.36
N ARG A 27 14.20 -26.40 -11.27
CA ARG A 27 15.26 -26.61 -12.26
C ARG A 27 16.65 -26.68 -11.63
N MET A 28 16.85 -26.03 -10.49
CA MET A 28 18.08 -26.08 -9.69
C MET A 28 18.13 -27.27 -8.72
N THR A 29 17.13 -28.17 -8.73
CA THR A 29 17.07 -29.35 -7.86
C THR A 29 17.08 -29.01 -6.37
N VAL A 30 16.60 -27.83 -6.00
CA VAL A 30 16.56 -27.37 -4.60
C VAL A 30 15.41 -28.07 -3.87
N ASN A 31 15.73 -28.76 -2.78
CA ASN A 31 14.74 -29.33 -1.88
C ASN A 31 13.89 -28.22 -1.25
N ASN A 32 12.60 -28.48 -1.03
CA ASN A 32 11.64 -27.50 -0.49
C ASN A 32 11.40 -26.27 -1.38
N SER A 33 11.51 -26.43 -2.71
CA SER A 33 11.24 -25.35 -3.69
C SER A 33 9.93 -24.61 -3.48
N VAL A 34 8.87 -25.29 -3.01
CA VAL A 34 7.57 -24.68 -2.69
C VAL A 34 7.66 -23.70 -1.53
N PHE A 35 8.39 -24.06 -0.46
CA PHE A 35 8.56 -23.20 0.72
C PHE A 35 9.30 -21.91 0.34
N PHE A 36 10.43 -22.03 -0.34
CA PHE A 36 11.20 -20.85 -0.77
C PHE A 36 10.43 -19.98 -1.76
N ALA A 37 9.67 -20.58 -2.69
CA ALA A 37 8.82 -19.82 -3.61
C ALA A 37 7.72 -19.04 -2.86
N SER A 38 7.10 -19.66 -1.85
CA SER A 38 6.08 -18.98 -1.02
C SER A 38 6.66 -17.85 -0.18
N LEU A 39 7.82 -18.05 0.44
CA LEU A 39 8.50 -17.00 1.19
C LEU A 39 8.85 -15.82 0.28
N THR A 40 9.41 -16.12 -0.90
CA THR A 40 9.80 -15.10 -1.88
C THR A 40 8.58 -14.36 -2.43
N SER A 41 7.43 -15.02 -2.64
CA SER A 41 6.21 -14.36 -3.12
C SER A 41 5.59 -13.42 -2.09
N VAL A 42 5.65 -13.77 -0.80
CA VAL A 42 5.17 -12.91 0.31
C VAL A 42 6.07 -11.69 0.46
N VAL A 43 7.39 -11.89 0.48
CA VAL A 43 8.35 -10.77 0.54
C VAL A 43 8.20 -9.86 -0.68
N GLY A 44 8.10 -10.43 -1.88
CA GLY A 44 7.88 -9.69 -3.12
C GLY A 44 6.56 -8.90 -3.11
N PHE A 45 5.49 -9.47 -2.56
CA PHE A 45 4.21 -8.77 -2.39
C PHE A 45 4.35 -7.53 -1.50
N CYS A 46 4.97 -7.68 -0.32
CA CYS A 46 5.17 -6.57 0.62
C CYS A 46 6.02 -5.45 0.02
N ILE A 47 7.11 -5.81 -0.66
CA ILE A 47 7.99 -4.85 -1.34
C ILE A 47 7.22 -4.12 -2.45
N PHE A 48 6.50 -4.86 -3.30
CA PHE A 48 5.73 -4.27 -4.40
C PHE A 48 4.65 -3.32 -3.88
N LEU A 49 3.96 -3.68 -2.80
CA LEU A 49 3.00 -2.81 -2.14
C LEU A 49 3.65 -1.49 -1.68
N LEU A 50 4.76 -1.58 -0.95
CA LEU A 50 5.48 -0.42 -0.44
C LEU A 50 5.94 0.49 -1.58
N PHE A 51 6.57 -0.07 -2.61
CA PHE A 51 6.99 0.71 -3.78
C PHE A 51 5.82 1.26 -4.57
N GLY A 52 4.76 0.48 -4.75
CA GLY A 52 3.55 0.89 -5.45
C GLY A 52 2.93 2.11 -4.78
N PHE A 53 2.79 2.10 -3.46
CA PHE A 53 2.33 3.26 -2.71
C PHE A 53 3.33 4.41 -2.77
N LEU A 54 4.62 4.17 -2.58
CA LEU A 54 5.63 5.24 -2.56
C LEU A 54 5.76 5.96 -3.92
N TYR A 55 5.72 5.24 -5.04
CA TYR A 55 5.87 5.82 -6.39
C TYR A 55 4.57 6.34 -6.98
N LEU A 56 3.45 5.61 -6.84
CA LEU A 56 2.18 6.00 -7.46
C LEU A 56 1.36 6.95 -6.58
N GLU A 57 1.71 7.06 -5.30
CA GLU A 57 1.09 7.98 -4.34
C GLU A 57 1.98 9.20 -4.00
N SER A 58 3.15 9.37 -4.64
CA SER A 58 4.03 10.53 -4.38
C SER A 58 3.36 11.90 -4.62
N ASN A 59 2.32 11.94 -5.45
CA ASN A 59 1.49 13.12 -5.73
C ASN A 59 0.11 13.09 -5.05
N ALA A 60 -0.17 12.13 -4.16
CA ALA A 60 -1.51 11.94 -3.58
C ALA A 60 -1.66 12.46 -2.15
N PHE A 61 -0.76 13.34 -1.71
CA PHE A 61 -0.87 13.98 -0.41
C PHE A 61 -0.81 15.50 -0.54
N ASP A 62 -1.96 16.08 -0.87
CA ASP A 62 -2.30 17.37 -0.28
C ASP A 62 -3.07 17.01 1.01
N PRO A 63 -2.48 17.18 2.22
CA PRO A 63 -3.23 17.08 3.46
C PRO A 63 -4.08 18.33 3.58
N THR A 64 -4.93 18.61 2.60
CA THR A 64 -6.07 19.49 2.81
C THR A 64 -7.03 18.65 3.64
N TYR A 65 -6.75 18.63 4.95
CA TYR A 65 -7.60 18.08 5.96
C TYR A 65 -9.05 18.39 5.60
N SER A 66 -9.96 17.43 5.78
CA SER A 66 -11.40 17.71 5.90
C SER A 66 -11.72 18.57 7.14
N TYR A 67 -10.72 19.27 7.66
CA TYR A 67 -10.80 20.26 8.69
C TYR A 67 -10.71 21.62 8.03
N SER A 68 -11.87 22.20 7.75
CA SER A 68 -11.95 23.65 7.59
C SER A 68 -11.85 24.25 8.99
N PRO A 69 -10.76 24.95 9.34
CA PRO A 69 -10.68 25.59 10.64
C PRO A 69 -11.90 26.50 10.81
N PRO A 70 -12.54 26.49 11.99
CA PRO A 70 -13.71 27.32 12.21
C PRO A 70 -13.31 28.80 12.07
N SER A 71 -14.15 29.59 11.41
CA SER A 71 -13.88 31.02 11.22
C SER A 71 -13.86 31.75 12.57
N ILE A 72 -12.79 32.49 12.84
CA ILE A 72 -12.65 33.33 14.04
C ILE A 72 -13.02 34.76 13.68
N ILE A 73 -13.95 35.36 14.43
CA ILE A 73 -14.32 36.78 14.34
C ILE A 73 -14.15 37.37 15.74
N ASP A 74 -13.37 38.44 15.86
CA ASP A 74 -13.11 39.14 17.14
C ASP A 74 -12.69 38.21 18.29
N GLY A 75 -11.83 37.23 17.99
CA GLY A 75 -11.30 36.28 18.98
C GLY A 75 -12.29 35.19 19.41
N LYS A 76 -13.47 35.09 18.80
CA LYS A 76 -14.47 34.05 19.08
C LYS A 76 -14.68 33.14 17.87
N VAL A 77 -14.89 31.85 18.13
CA VAL A 77 -15.32 30.88 17.12
C VAL A 77 -16.74 31.22 16.68
N LYS A 78 -16.92 31.52 15.39
CA LYS A 78 -18.24 31.75 14.81
C LYS A 78 -19.08 30.48 14.99
N ASP A 79 -20.28 30.64 15.57
CA ASP A 79 -21.22 29.55 15.87
C ASP A 79 -20.75 28.50 16.89
N GLY A 80 -19.67 28.81 17.65
CA GLY A 80 -19.23 27.96 18.76
C GLY A 80 -20.16 28.09 19.97
N SER A 81 -20.86 27.02 20.33
CA SER A 81 -21.50 26.92 21.64
C SER A 81 -20.47 26.45 22.65
N PHE A 82 -20.14 27.30 23.64
CA PHE A 82 -19.41 26.84 24.81
C PHE A 82 -20.38 25.97 25.62
N SER A 83 -20.04 24.68 25.82
CA SER A 83 -20.76 23.87 26.80
C SER A 83 -20.63 24.55 28.16
N LYS A 84 -21.78 24.83 28.77
CA LYS A 84 -21.89 25.42 30.10
C LYS A 84 -21.44 24.46 31.19
#